data_AF-A0A5N7B1Y4-F1
#
_entry.id   AF-A0A5N7B1Y4-F1
#
_cell.length_a   1.000
_cell.length_b   1.000
_cell.length_c   1.000
_cell.angle_alpha   90.00
_cell.angle_beta   90.00
_cell.angle_gamma   90.00
#
_symmetry.space_group_name_H-M   'P 1'
#
loop_
_entity.id
_entity.type
_entity.pdbx_description
1 polymer ?
#
loop_
_entity_poly.entity_id
_entity_poly.type
_entity_poly.pdbx_seq_one_letter_code
_entity_poly.pdbx_strand_id
1 'polypeptide(L)'
;MLLTILSFLVLILSFASFAPQIRHVWWSKNARGILSIHLLFNLICSTEHVFFGFFYMVNSYHVPGVWSHSPINILDWVNLVQLTGVWVLFNVLFFLCLYFNPLSRLQKALIIAIYVYFLSIFLVPLIIDATTDIFCPPERPNCSIMDRDPLAFFEGFHNFYVMPITVTLLVLGFYKQAERPLLNLNITGLKLQTAIFVLSAVSWIVRLYFPWKMFLDQPWGPVPIYLVIPSWWQQVGFVAGYPHSKQLIGKQLYD
;
A
#
# COMPACT_ATOMS: atom_id res chain seq x y z
N MET A 1 -20.39 -6.36 11.26
CA MET A 1 -21.22 -6.80 10.11
C MET A 1 -21.23 -5.77 8.98
N LEU A 2 -21.75 -4.55 9.18
CA LEU A 2 -21.79 -3.52 8.13
C LEU A 2 -20.40 -3.18 7.55
N LEU A 3 -19.42 -2.96 8.42
CA LEU A 3 -18.03 -2.65 8.03
C LEU A 3 -17.39 -3.80 7.23
N THR A 4 -17.70 -5.05 7.59
CA THR A 4 -17.25 -6.25 6.88
C THR A 4 -17.84 -6.31 5.47
N ILE A 5 -19.16 -6.07 5.33
CA ILE A 5 -19.84 -6.03 4.02
C ILE A 5 -19.25 -4.92 3.15
N LEU A 6 -19.08 -3.72 3.70
CA LEU A 6 -18.43 -2.59 3.02
C LEU A 6 -17.03 -2.98 2.53
N SER A 7 -16.26 -3.68 3.36
CA SER A 7 -14.90 -4.11 3.03
C SER A 7 -14.86 -5.13 1.89
N PHE A 8 -15.81 -6.07 1.85
CA PHE A 8 -15.96 -6.99 0.72
C PHE A 8 -16.35 -6.27 -0.57
N LEU A 9 -17.27 -5.30 -0.49
CA LEU A 9 -17.65 -4.48 -1.64
C LEU A 9 -16.46 -3.68 -2.17
N VAL A 10 -15.74 -3.00 -1.29
CA VAL A 10 -14.53 -2.24 -1.65
C VAL A 10 -13.47 -3.17 -2.24
N LEU A 11 -13.25 -4.35 -1.67
CA LEU A 11 -12.33 -5.37 -2.22
C LEU A 11 -12.67 -5.73 -3.68
N ILE A 12 -13.93 -6.11 -3.94
CA ILE A 12 -14.38 -6.50 -5.28
C ILE A 12 -14.24 -5.33 -6.25
N LEU A 13 -14.66 -4.13 -5.85
CA LEU A 13 -14.56 -2.93 -6.66
C LEU A 13 -13.10 -2.57 -6.94
N SER A 14 -12.21 -2.65 -5.93
CA SER A 14 -10.78 -2.40 -6.10
C SER A 14 -10.20 -3.32 -7.16
N PHE A 15 -10.51 -4.62 -7.14
CA PHE A 15 -9.99 -5.56 -8.15
C PHE A 15 -10.59 -5.30 -9.53
N ALA A 16 -11.92 -5.14 -9.60
CA ALA A 16 -12.62 -4.87 -10.85
C ALA A 16 -12.13 -3.58 -11.52
N SER A 17 -11.69 -2.58 -10.74
CA SER A 17 -11.22 -1.30 -11.26
C SER A 17 -9.98 -1.38 -12.15
N PHE A 18 -9.15 -2.43 -12.00
CA PHE A 18 -7.97 -2.64 -12.86
C PHE A 18 -8.32 -3.26 -14.21
N ALA A 19 -9.44 -3.98 -14.31
CA ALA A 19 -9.80 -4.72 -15.51
C ALA A 19 -9.88 -3.85 -16.78
N PRO A 20 -10.48 -2.64 -16.76
CA PRO A 20 -10.54 -1.81 -17.96
C PRO A 20 -9.16 -1.38 -18.47
N GLN A 21 -8.21 -1.08 -17.58
CA GLN A 21 -6.86 -0.66 -17.96
C GLN A 21 -6.01 -1.84 -18.43
N ILE A 22 -6.03 -2.96 -17.71
CA ILE A 22 -5.32 -4.18 -18.12
C ILE A 22 -5.80 -4.64 -19.49
N ARG A 23 -7.12 -4.70 -19.69
CA ARG A 23 -7.74 -5.07 -20.97
C ARG A 23 -7.36 -4.10 -22.09
N HIS A 24 -7.38 -2.80 -21.80
CA HIS A 24 -6.98 -1.78 -22.77
C HIS A 24 -5.52 -1.95 -23.22
N VAL A 25 -4.57 -2.07 -22.28
CA VAL A 25 -3.14 -2.27 -22.59
C VAL A 25 -2.92 -3.60 -23.33
N TRP A 26 -3.60 -4.65 -22.89
CA TRP A 26 -3.49 -5.99 -23.47
C TRP A 26 -3.95 -6.03 -24.93
N TRP A 27 -5.04 -5.34 -25.28
CA TRP A 27 -5.59 -5.33 -26.63
C TRP A 27 -4.97 -4.30 -27.56
N SER A 28 -4.71 -3.10 -27.07
CA SER A 28 -4.04 -2.06 -27.86
C SER A 28 -2.57 -2.37 -28.11
N LYS A 29 -1.97 -3.29 -27.31
CA LYS A 29 -0.54 -3.62 -27.32
C LYS A 29 0.34 -2.37 -27.21
N ASN A 30 -0.20 -1.31 -26.59
CA ASN A 30 0.41 0.00 -26.53
C ASN A 30 0.28 0.57 -25.12
N ALA A 31 1.43 0.93 -24.53
CA ALA A 31 1.51 1.48 -23.18
C ALA A 31 2.02 2.94 -23.16
N ARG A 32 2.07 3.64 -24.30
CA ARG A 32 2.65 5.00 -24.40
C ARG A 32 1.98 6.06 -23.51
N GLY A 33 0.72 5.84 -23.11
CA GLY A 33 -0.02 6.73 -22.22
C GLY A 33 0.29 6.56 -20.73
N ILE A 34 0.97 5.47 -20.33
CA ILE A 34 1.26 5.17 -18.92
C ILE A 34 2.77 5.24 -18.68
N LEU A 35 3.19 6.14 -17.80
CA LEU A 35 4.60 6.32 -17.49
C LEU A 35 5.11 5.19 -16.58
N SER A 36 6.15 4.48 -17.00
CA SER A 36 6.69 3.34 -16.23
C SER A 36 7.22 3.75 -14.84
N ILE A 37 7.74 4.97 -14.69
CA ILE A 37 8.16 5.49 -13.36
C ILE A 37 6.97 5.72 -12.42
N HIS A 38 5.82 6.14 -12.96
CA HIS A 38 4.60 6.30 -12.17
C HIS A 38 4.13 4.95 -11.64
N LEU A 39 4.12 3.91 -12.48
CA LEU A 39 3.80 2.55 -12.05
C LEU A 39 4.82 2.02 -11.04
N LEU A 40 6.10 2.29 -11.22
CA LEU A 40 7.15 1.90 -10.27
C LEU A 40 6.89 2.52 -8.89
N PHE A 41 6.57 3.81 -8.82
CA PHE A 41 6.30 4.48 -7.55
C PHE A 41 5.02 3.97 -6.87
N ASN A 42 3.96 3.67 -7.63
CA ASN A 42 2.77 2.98 -7.09
C ASN A 42 3.11 1.57 -6.59
N LEU A 43 4.00 0.86 -7.26
CA LEU A 43 4.46 -0.47 -6.82
C LEU A 43 5.28 -0.42 -5.54
N ILE A 44 6.19 0.55 -5.42
CA ILE A 44 6.96 0.80 -4.20
C ILE A 44 5.99 1.07 -3.03
N CYS A 45 5.02 1.97 -3.22
CA CYS A 45 4.03 2.30 -2.19
C CYS A 45 3.11 1.11 -1.84
N SER A 46 2.61 0.37 -2.83
CA SER A 46 1.77 -0.82 -2.55
C SER A 46 2.55 -1.95 -1.89
N THR A 47 3.84 -2.11 -2.21
CA THR A 47 4.73 -3.06 -1.52
C THR A 47 4.88 -2.68 -0.04
N GLU A 48 5.00 -1.39 0.27
CA GLU A 48 5.03 -0.90 1.65
C GLU A 48 3.72 -1.21 2.41
N HIS A 49 2.56 -1.06 1.76
CA HIS A 49 1.30 -1.47 2.38
C HIS A 49 1.22 -2.98 2.64
N VAL A 50 1.71 -3.79 1.70
CA VAL A 50 1.79 -5.25 1.88
C VAL A 50 2.75 -5.61 3.01
N PHE A 51 3.88 -4.91 3.13
CA PHE A 51 4.82 -5.05 4.23
C PHE A 51 4.13 -4.87 5.58
N PHE A 52 3.46 -3.73 5.81
CA PHE A 52 2.77 -3.48 7.09
C PHE A 52 1.61 -4.44 7.33
N GLY A 53 0.83 -4.73 6.28
CA GLY A 53 -0.26 -5.71 6.37
C GLY A 53 0.25 -7.09 6.78
N PHE A 54 1.33 -7.57 6.18
CA PHE A 54 1.93 -8.86 6.49
C PHE A 54 2.56 -8.85 7.89
N PHE A 55 3.33 -7.80 8.21
CA PHE A 55 3.96 -7.63 9.52
C PHE A 55 2.95 -7.74 10.66
N TYR A 56 1.88 -6.94 10.65
CA TYR A 56 0.92 -6.92 11.76
C TYR A 56 0.00 -8.14 11.80
N MET A 57 -0.27 -8.78 10.65
CA MET A 57 -1.15 -9.94 10.58
C MET A 57 -0.44 -11.27 10.81
N VAL A 58 0.83 -11.38 10.43
CA VAL A 58 1.58 -12.64 10.40
C VAL A 58 2.72 -12.63 11.42
N ASN A 59 3.60 -11.63 11.40
CA ASN A 59 4.77 -11.61 12.29
C ASN A 59 4.43 -11.12 13.70
N SER A 60 3.49 -10.18 13.84
CA SER A 60 3.14 -9.53 15.11
C SER A 60 1.74 -9.93 15.61
N TYR A 61 1.20 -11.07 15.17
CA TYR A 61 -0.16 -11.50 15.53
C TYR A 61 -0.40 -11.66 17.05
N HIS A 62 0.68 -11.84 17.82
CA HIS A 62 0.66 -11.96 19.28
C HIS A 62 0.66 -10.64 20.05
N VAL A 63 1.02 -9.52 19.41
CA VAL A 63 0.99 -8.20 20.04
C VAL A 63 -0.18 -7.42 19.45
N PRO A 64 -1.37 -7.58 20.04
CA PRO A 64 -2.55 -6.92 19.55
C PRO A 64 -2.50 -5.42 19.77
N GLY A 65 -3.07 -4.67 18.81
CA GLY A 65 -3.56 -3.33 19.11
C GLY A 65 -3.15 -2.25 18.12
N VAL A 66 -2.39 -2.56 17.08
CA VAL A 66 -2.13 -1.64 15.97
C VAL A 66 -2.41 -2.37 14.68
N TRP A 67 -3.12 -1.72 13.75
CA TRP A 67 -3.47 -2.23 12.42
C TRP A 67 -4.55 -3.32 12.41
N SER A 68 -4.37 -4.39 13.18
CA SER A 68 -5.27 -5.54 13.30
C SER A 68 -6.04 -5.53 14.63
N HIS A 69 -7.24 -6.11 14.63
CA HIS A 69 -8.04 -6.24 15.85
C HIS A 69 -7.51 -7.39 16.71
N SER A 70 -7.91 -7.36 17.99
CA SER A 70 -7.62 -8.42 18.96
C SER A 70 -8.89 -8.99 19.56
N PRO A 71 -9.22 -10.27 19.29
CA PRO A 71 -8.54 -11.17 18.36
C PRO A 71 -8.69 -10.73 16.89
N ILE A 72 -7.77 -11.19 16.03
CA ILE A 72 -7.83 -10.96 14.58
C ILE A 72 -9.17 -11.45 14.05
N ASN A 73 -9.84 -10.61 13.27
CA ASN A 73 -11.19 -10.90 12.76
C ASN A 73 -11.23 -10.99 11.23
N ILE A 74 -12.40 -11.32 10.68
CA ILE A 74 -12.61 -11.46 9.23
C ILE A 74 -12.29 -10.16 8.48
N LEU A 75 -12.56 -9.00 9.08
CA LEU A 75 -12.28 -7.70 8.46
C LEU A 75 -10.78 -7.51 8.23
N ASP A 76 -9.94 -7.91 9.19
CA ASP A 76 -8.48 -7.80 9.08
C ASP A 76 -7.95 -8.69 7.94
N TRP A 77 -8.50 -9.89 7.76
CA TRP A 77 -8.17 -10.75 6.62
C TRP A 77 -8.60 -10.16 5.28
N VAL A 78 -9.80 -9.58 5.20
CA VAL A 78 -10.28 -8.91 3.98
C VAL A 78 -9.38 -7.71 3.64
N ASN A 79 -8.93 -6.95 4.64
CA ASN A 79 -7.97 -5.87 4.48
C ASN A 79 -6.65 -6.39 3.87
N LEU A 80 -6.09 -7.47 4.43
CA LEU A 80 -4.85 -8.08 3.94
C LEU A 80 -4.97 -8.58 2.49
N VAL A 81 -6.07 -9.26 2.17
CA VAL A 81 -6.36 -9.74 0.80
C VAL A 81 -6.49 -8.55 -0.16
N GLN A 82 -7.14 -7.46 0.27
CA GLN A 82 -7.27 -6.27 -0.56
C GLN A 82 -5.91 -5.64 -0.86
N LEU A 83 -5.04 -5.46 0.15
CA LEU A 83 -3.70 -4.89 -0.03
C LEU A 83 -2.85 -5.76 -0.97
N THR A 84 -2.83 -7.07 -0.71
CA THR A 84 -2.05 -8.04 -1.49
C THR A 84 -2.56 -8.13 -2.92
N GLY A 85 -3.87 -8.20 -3.14
CA GLY A 85 -4.44 -8.29 -4.47
C GLY A 85 -4.26 -7.01 -5.29
N VAL A 86 -4.39 -5.83 -4.68
CA VAL A 86 -4.05 -4.56 -5.34
C VAL A 86 -2.58 -4.53 -5.76
N TRP A 87 -1.67 -4.97 -4.88
CA TRP A 87 -0.24 -5.10 -5.19
C TRP A 87 0.03 -6.07 -6.35
N VAL A 88 -0.63 -7.23 -6.39
CA VAL A 88 -0.54 -8.18 -7.51
C VAL A 88 -1.05 -7.55 -8.82
N LEU A 89 -2.18 -6.85 -8.79
CA LEU A 89 -2.74 -6.21 -9.97
C LEU A 89 -1.85 -5.07 -10.50
N PHE A 90 -1.21 -4.30 -9.61
CA PHE A 90 -0.20 -3.32 -10.00
C PHE A 90 1.03 -3.99 -10.64
N ASN A 91 1.46 -5.15 -10.13
CA ASN A 91 2.55 -5.93 -10.74
C ASN A 91 2.19 -6.37 -12.16
N VAL A 92 1.00 -6.95 -12.34
CA VAL A 92 0.50 -7.34 -13.66
C VAL A 92 0.50 -6.14 -14.62
N LEU A 93 -0.07 -5.01 -14.21
CA LEU A 93 -0.11 -3.81 -15.04
C LEU A 93 1.29 -3.27 -15.36
N PHE A 94 2.20 -3.28 -14.40
CA PHE A 94 3.58 -2.83 -14.56
C PHE A 94 4.35 -3.67 -15.57
N PHE A 95 4.34 -5.00 -15.44
CA PHE A 95 5.03 -5.87 -16.37
C PHE A 95 4.41 -5.83 -17.78
N LEU A 96 3.07 -5.75 -17.88
CA LEU A 96 2.40 -5.53 -19.16
C LEU A 96 2.83 -4.22 -19.82
N CYS A 97 2.87 -3.12 -19.05
CA CYS A 97 3.30 -1.83 -19.57
C CYS A 97 4.78 -1.85 -19.96
N LEU A 98 5.67 -2.43 -19.15
CA LEU A 98 7.09 -2.58 -19.50
C LEU A 98 7.29 -3.43 -20.75
N TYR A 99 6.49 -4.47 -20.93
CA TYR A 99 6.56 -5.34 -22.10
C TYR A 99 6.21 -4.57 -23.38
N PHE A 100 5.07 -3.86 -23.41
CA PHE A 100 4.59 -3.13 -24.58
C PHE A 100 5.18 -1.72 -24.77
N ASN A 101 5.87 -1.17 -23.76
CA ASN A 101 6.47 0.16 -23.87
C ASN A 101 7.75 0.10 -24.73
N PRO A 102 7.94 1.02 -25.70
CA PRO A 102 9.15 1.11 -26.53
C PRO A 102 10.40 1.66 -25.79
N LEU A 103 10.59 1.31 -24.51
CA LEU A 103 11.82 1.62 -23.78
C LEU A 103 13.00 0.77 -24.26
N SER A 104 14.22 1.29 -24.09
CA SER A 104 15.43 0.49 -24.36
C SER A 104 15.53 -0.69 -23.39
N ARG A 105 16.20 -1.78 -23.81
CA ARG A 105 16.39 -2.96 -22.95
C ARG A 105 17.07 -2.63 -21.63
N LEU A 106 18.07 -1.73 -21.66
CA LEU A 106 18.79 -1.26 -20.48
C LEU A 106 17.87 -0.52 -19.50
N GLN A 107 17.00 0.36 -20.00
CA GLN A 107 16.03 1.08 -19.16
C GLN A 107 15.05 0.11 -18.50
N LYS A 108 14.53 -0.89 -19.24
CA LYS A 108 13.65 -1.92 -18.69
C LYS A 108 14.36 -2.72 -17.60
N ALA A 109 15.60 -3.16 -17.86
CA ALA A 109 16.39 -3.91 -16.89
C ALA A 109 16.67 -3.10 -15.62
N LEU A 110 17.01 -1.81 -15.74
CA LEU A 110 17.25 -0.93 -14.60
C LEU A 110 15.99 -0.72 -13.76
N ILE A 111 14.84 -0.48 -14.39
CA ILE A 111 13.55 -0.34 -13.70
C ILE A 111 13.20 -1.63 -12.94
N ILE A 112 13.37 -2.79 -13.57
CA ILE A 112 13.14 -4.09 -12.94
C ILE A 112 14.12 -4.32 -11.79
N ALA A 113 15.41 -4.00 -11.97
CA ALA A 113 16.42 -4.18 -10.94
C ALA A 113 16.14 -3.33 -9.70
N ILE A 114 15.73 -2.06 -9.88
CA ILE A 114 15.30 -1.19 -8.77
C ILE A 114 14.12 -1.83 -8.02
N TYR A 115 13.12 -2.32 -8.75
CA TYR A 115 11.96 -2.95 -8.12
C TYR A 115 12.30 -4.24 -7.37
N VAL A 116 13.11 -5.12 -7.97
CA VAL A 116 13.54 -6.38 -7.35
C VAL A 116 14.40 -6.12 -6.11
N TYR A 117 15.31 -5.14 -6.18
CA TYR A 117 16.10 -4.72 -5.03
C TYR A 117 15.21 -4.25 -3.88
N PHE A 118 14.21 -3.41 -4.19
CA PHE A 118 13.23 -2.95 -3.21
C PHE A 118 12.44 -4.11 -2.59
N LEU A 119 11.89 -5.02 -3.40
CA LEU A 119 11.20 -6.23 -2.91
C LEU A 119 12.09 -7.08 -2.00
N SER A 120 13.36 -7.24 -2.37
CA SER A 120 14.31 -8.08 -1.65
C SER A 120 14.61 -7.51 -0.27
N ILE A 121 14.76 -6.20 -0.14
CA ILE A 121 14.98 -5.59 1.17
C ILE A 121 13.73 -5.69 2.04
N PHE A 122 12.54 -5.55 1.45
CA PHE A 122 11.31 -5.28 2.21
C PHE A 122 10.59 -6.58 2.62
N LEU A 123 10.37 -7.48 1.67
CA LEU A 123 9.54 -8.66 1.91
C LEU A 123 10.35 -9.88 2.33
N VAL A 124 11.60 -10.03 1.85
CA VAL A 124 12.39 -11.23 2.16
C VAL A 124 12.67 -11.36 3.66
N PRO A 125 13.07 -10.32 4.42
CA PRO A 125 13.25 -10.46 5.85
C PRO A 125 11.98 -10.90 6.58
N LEU A 126 10.80 -10.37 6.19
CA LEU A 126 9.51 -10.74 6.80
C LEU A 126 9.12 -12.17 6.50
N ILE A 127 9.31 -12.62 5.26
CA ILE A 127 8.99 -13.99 4.85
C ILE A 127 9.92 -15.00 5.53
N ILE A 128 11.22 -14.70 5.59
CA ILE A 128 12.18 -15.56 6.28
C ILE A 128 11.80 -15.65 7.76
N ASP A 129 11.55 -14.53 8.43
CA ASP A 129 11.13 -14.53 9.84
C ASP A 129 9.85 -15.35 10.06
N ALA A 130 8.82 -15.11 9.25
CA ALA A 130 7.53 -15.80 9.38
C ALA A 130 7.61 -17.32 9.12
N THR A 131 8.65 -17.80 8.44
CA THR A 131 8.79 -19.23 8.09
C THR A 131 9.86 -19.96 8.88
N THR A 132 10.81 -19.26 9.48
CA THR A 132 11.98 -19.86 10.12
C THR A 132 12.21 -19.41 11.57
N ASP A 133 11.48 -18.40 12.05
CA ASP A 133 11.73 -17.74 13.35
C ASP A 133 13.21 -17.35 13.54
N ILE A 134 13.92 -17.02 12.45
CA ILE A 134 15.37 -16.76 12.49
C ILE A 134 15.77 -15.63 13.45
N PHE A 135 14.85 -14.70 13.71
CA PHE A 135 15.08 -13.57 14.62
C PHE A 135 14.65 -13.85 16.06
N CYS A 136 14.18 -15.07 16.36
CA CYS A 136 13.96 -15.50 17.73
C CYS A 136 15.23 -16.05 18.36
N PRO A 137 15.38 -15.93 19.70
CA PRO A 137 16.42 -16.64 20.43
C PRO A 137 16.35 -18.15 20.18
N PRO A 138 17.48 -18.85 20.00
CA PRO A 138 17.51 -20.29 19.72
C PRO A 138 16.75 -21.13 20.75
N GLU A 139 16.68 -20.67 22.00
CA GLU A 139 16.01 -21.37 23.09
C GLU A 139 14.48 -21.15 23.12
N ARG A 140 13.94 -20.23 22.30
CA ARG A 140 12.53 -19.82 22.32
C ARG A 140 11.97 -19.60 20.91
N PRO A 141 11.66 -20.67 20.15
CA PRO A 141 10.93 -20.54 18.89
C PRO A 141 9.53 -19.94 19.12
N ASN A 142 8.98 -19.25 18.12
CA ASN A 142 7.74 -18.47 18.24
C ASN A 142 7.76 -17.41 19.37
N CYS A 143 8.91 -16.79 19.60
CA CYS A 143 9.05 -15.67 20.53
C CYS A 143 8.19 -14.47 20.13
N SER A 144 7.89 -13.60 21.10
CA SER A 144 7.10 -12.39 20.85
C SER A 144 7.88 -11.38 19.99
N ILE A 145 7.18 -10.44 19.34
CA ILE A 145 7.85 -9.37 18.57
C ILE A 145 8.83 -8.56 19.42
N MET A 146 8.59 -8.44 20.73
CA MET A 146 9.45 -7.71 21.67
C MET A 146 10.79 -8.43 21.90
N ASP A 147 10.85 -9.73 21.60
CA ASP A 147 12.07 -10.52 21.64
C ASP A 147 12.76 -10.58 20.26
N ARG A 148 12.13 -10.03 19.21
CA ARG A 148 12.62 -9.98 17.82
C ARG A 148 13.17 -8.59 17.49
N ASP A 149 14.23 -8.18 18.19
CA ASP A 149 14.84 -6.83 18.06
C ASP A 149 15.04 -6.36 16.60
N PRO A 150 15.54 -7.19 15.66
CA PRO A 150 15.74 -6.77 14.27
C PRO A 150 14.44 -6.38 13.57
N LEU A 151 13.34 -7.04 13.89
CA LEU A 151 12.06 -6.89 13.21
C LEU A 151 11.33 -5.62 13.69
N ALA A 152 11.40 -5.34 15.00
CA ALA A 152 10.95 -4.06 15.56
C ALA A 152 11.77 -2.87 15.00
N PHE A 153 13.09 -3.02 14.88
CA PHE A 153 13.94 -2.01 14.24
C PHE A 153 13.52 -1.79 12.77
N PHE A 154 13.22 -2.88 12.05
CA PHE A 154 12.80 -2.80 10.65
C PHE A 154 11.46 -2.08 10.49
N GLU A 155 10.47 -2.40 11.32
CA GLU A 155 9.19 -1.69 11.36
C GLU A 155 9.36 -0.20 11.67
N GLY A 156 10.17 0.14 12.67
CA GLY A 156 10.53 1.53 12.96
C GLY A 156 11.19 2.24 11.78
N PHE A 157 12.16 1.62 11.14
CA PHE A 157 12.83 2.20 9.96
C PHE A 157 11.84 2.50 8.83
N HIS A 158 10.90 1.59 8.58
CA HIS A 158 9.88 1.79 7.57
C HIS A 158 8.94 2.94 7.92
N ASN A 159 8.43 2.94 9.15
CA ASN A 159 7.53 3.97 9.66
C ASN A 159 8.13 5.38 9.61
N PHE A 160 9.39 5.55 10.03
CA PHE A 160 9.99 6.87 10.17
C PHE A 160 10.70 7.39 8.91
N TYR A 161 11.27 6.51 8.09
CA TYR A 161 12.09 6.93 6.95
C TYR A 161 11.48 6.55 5.61
N VAL A 162 11.10 5.28 5.46
CA VAL A 162 10.65 4.76 4.17
C VAL A 162 9.28 5.31 3.80
N MET A 163 8.32 5.31 4.72
CA MET A 163 6.97 5.76 4.46
C MET A 163 6.92 7.22 3.96
N PRO A 164 7.60 8.21 4.57
CA PRO A 164 7.69 9.56 4.00
C PRO A 164 8.28 9.60 2.58
N ILE A 165 9.29 8.77 2.31
CA ILE A 165 9.92 8.67 0.99
C ILE A 165 8.92 8.09 -0.03
N THR A 166 8.25 6.99 0.29
CA THR A 166 7.30 6.34 -0.63
C THR A 166 6.11 7.24 -0.93
N VAL A 167 5.63 7.99 0.07
CA VAL A 167 4.61 9.04 -0.11
C VAL A 167 5.10 10.13 -1.07
N THR A 168 6.33 10.62 -0.88
CA THR A 168 6.91 11.66 -1.75
C THR A 168 7.05 11.17 -3.18
N LEU A 169 7.56 9.94 -3.37
CA LEU A 169 7.68 9.30 -4.68
C LEU A 169 6.32 9.15 -5.35
N LEU A 170 5.29 8.74 -4.60
CA LEU A 170 3.94 8.62 -5.12
C LEU A 170 3.42 9.97 -5.68
N VAL A 171 3.58 11.06 -4.91
CA VAL A 171 3.20 12.42 -5.33
C VAL A 171 3.96 12.84 -6.60
N LEU A 172 5.28 12.63 -6.63
CA LEU A 172 6.10 12.92 -7.82
C LEU A 172 5.65 12.10 -9.03
N GLY A 173 5.32 10.83 -8.83
CA GLY A 173 4.80 9.94 -9.85
C GLY A 173 3.49 10.44 -10.43
N PHE A 174 2.57 10.92 -9.60
CA PHE A 174 1.32 11.54 -10.06
C PHE A 174 1.58 12.80 -10.88
N TYR A 175 2.42 13.70 -10.38
CA TYR A 175 2.75 14.93 -11.08
C TYR A 175 3.32 14.64 -12.47
N LYS A 176 4.27 13.70 -12.56
CA LYS A 176 4.86 13.26 -13.83
C LYS A 176 3.89 12.55 -14.76
N GLN A 177 2.91 11.82 -14.22
CA GLN A 177 1.86 11.22 -15.04
C GLN A 177 0.87 12.27 -15.57
N ALA A 178 0.57 13.31 -14.79
CA ALA A 178 -0.33 14.41 -15.18
C ALA A 178 0.25 15.32 -16.27
N GLU A 179 1.58 15.38 -16.40
CA GLU A 179 2.26 16.06 -17.52
C GLU A 179 2.08 15.34 -18.87
N ARG A 180 1.70 14.05 -18.87
CA ARG A 180 1.55 13.28 -20.11
C ARG A 180 0.17 13.51 -20.74
N PRO A 181 0.09 13.61 -22.07
CA PRO A 181 -1.18 13.67 -22.75
C PRO A 181 -1.96 12.37 -22.51
N LEU A 182 -3.27 12.48 -22.24
CA LEU A 182 -4.16 11.35 -21.96
C LEU A 182 -4.48 10.47 -23.19
N LEU A 183 -3.61 10.50 -24.20
CA LEU A 183 -3.75 9.76 -25.45
C LEU A 183 -3.70 8.25 -25.17
N ASN A 184 -4.70 7.52 -25.68
CA ASN A 184 -4.82 6.07 -25.54
C ASN A 184 -4.92 5.60 -24.07
N LEU A 185 -5.62 6.34 -23.22
CA LEU A 185 -6.02 5.89 -21.89
C LEU A 185 -7.53 5.69 -21.81
N ASN A 186 -7.96 4.68 -21.06
CA ASN A 186 -9.37 4.53 -20.70
C ASN A 186 -9.72 5.50 -19.57
N ILE A 187 -10.09 6.74 -19.93
CA ILE A 187 -10.39 7.83 -18.98
C ILE A 187 -11.54 7.44 -18.05
N THR A 188 -12.59 6.80 -18.57
CA THR A 188 -13.73 6.34 -17.74
C THR A 188 -13.27 5.31 -16.71
N GLY A 189 -12.43 4.35 -17.13
CA GLY A 189 -11.81 3.37 -16.23
C GLY A 189 -10.93 4.04 -15.17
N LEU A 190 -10.14 5.05 -15.55
CA LEU A 190 -9.29 5.79 -14.63
C LEU A 190 -10.10 6.61 -13.60
N LYS A 191 -11.18 7.27 -14.03
CA LYS A 191 -12.09 8.00 -13.13
C LYS A 191 -12.76 7.05 -12.14
N LEU A 192 -13.24 5.91 -12.61
CA LEU A 192 -13.85 4.87 -11.78
C LEU A 192 -12.84 4.31 -10.77
N GLN A 193 -11.64 3.95 -11.23
CA GLN A 193 -10.56 3.46 -10.38
C GLN A 193 -10.19 4.50 -9.31
N THR A 194 -10.06 5.76 -9.70
CA THR A 194 -9.80 6.87 -8.78
C THR A 194 -10.88 6.97 -7.70
N ALA A 195 -12.16 6.95 -8.09
CA ALA A 195 -13.27 7.02 -7.15
C ALA A 195 -13.28 5.82 -6.17
N ILE A 196 -12.99 4.62 -6.67
CA ILE A 196 -12.91 3.41 -5.84
C ILE A 196 -11.75 3.48 -4.85
N PHE A 197 -10.58 3.96 -5.27
CA PHE A 197 -9.45 4.12 -4.36
C PHE A 197 -9.67 5.24 -3.35
N VAL A 198 -10.36 6.32 -3.72
CA VAL A 198 -10.80 7.37 -2.76
C VAL A 198 -11.73 6.76 -1.72
N LEU A 199 -12.74 6.00 -2.15
CA LEU A 199 -13.66 5.30 -1.24
C LEU A 199 -12.88 4.33 -0.34
N SER A 200 -11.93 3.60 -0.90
CA SER A 200 -11.07 2.71 -0.12
C SER A 200 -10.27 3.49 0.92
N ALA A 201 -9.58 4.55 0.53
CA ALA A 201 -8.80 5.43 1.41
C ALA A 201 -9.63 5.94 2.60
N VAL A 202 -10.82 6.46 2.33
CA VAL A 202 -11.72 6.93 3.40
C VAL A 202 -12.18 5.76 4.27
N SER A 203 -12.49 4.59 3.69
CA SER A 203 -12.91 3.42 4.45
C SER A 203 -11.81 2.90 5.38
N TRP A 204 -10.53 3.06 5.04
CA TRP A 204 -9.41 2.60 5.85
C TRP A 204 -9.38 3.24 7.24
N ILE A 205 -9.83 4.50 7.36
CA ILE A 205 -9.91 5.24 8.64
C ILE A 205 -10.72 4.48 9.69
N VAL A 206 -11.79 3.80 9.26
CA VAL A 206 -12.70 3.07 10.15
C VAL A 206 -12.49 1.55 10.12
N ARG A 207 -11.73 1.04 9.15
CA ARG A 207 -11.48 -0.41 8.97
C ARG A 207 -10.27 -0.92 9.75
N LEU A 208 -9.26 -0.08 9.95
CA LEU A 208 -8.07 -0.45 10.70
C LEU A 208 -8.25 -0.12 12.18
N TYR A 209 -7.62 -0.94 13.00
CA TYR A 209 -7.62 -0.72 14.43
C TYR A 209 -6.49 0.24 14.84
N PHE A 210 -6.81 1.18 15.71
CA PHE A 210 -5.84 2.00 16.42
C PHE A 210 -6.27 2.08 17.89
N PRO A 211 -5.36 1.92 18.87
CA PRO A 211 -5.72 1.79 20.27
C PRO A 211 -5.89 3.19 20.88
N TRP A 212 -6.89 3.94 20.40
CA TRP A 212 -7.15 5.33 20.79
C TRP A 212 -7.13 5.55 22.30
N LYS A 213 -7.75 4.63 23.05
CA LYS A 213 -7.82 4.69 24.51
C LYS A 213 -6.43 4.64 25.15
N MET A 214 -5.52 3.80 24.65
CA MET A 214 -4.16 3.70 25.19
C MET A 214 -3.39 5.01 24.99
N PHE A 215 -3.57 5.67 23.85
CA PHE A 215 -2.89 6.93 23.55
C PHE A 215 -3.53 8.15 24.23
N LEU A 216 -4.85 8.17 24.38
CA LEU A 216 -5.58 9.27 25.01
C LEU A 216 -5.56 9.19 26.54
N ASP A 217 -5.68 7.99 27.12
CA ASP A 217 -5.78 7.77 28.56
C ASP A 217 -4.43 7.29 29.13
N GLN A 218 -3.46 8.20 29.23
CA GLN A 218 -2.15 7.89 29.78
C GLN A 218 -2.16 7.91 31.33
N PRO A 219 -1.26 7.16 32.00
CA PRO A 219 -1.17 7.14 33.47
C PRO A 219 -0.98 8.52 34.12
N TRP A 220 -0.38 9.45 33.37
CA TRP A 220 -0.04 10.81 33.79
C TRP A 220 -1.15 11.83 33.53
N GLY A 221 -2.27 11.40 32.93
CA GLY A 221 -3.42 12.24 32.58
C GLY A 221 -3.82 12.13 31.11
N PRO A 222 -5.02 12.61 30.74
CA PRO A 222 -5.52 12.54 29.38
C PRO A 222 -4.70 13.41 28.43
N VAL A 223 -4.37 12.87 27.26
CA VAL A 223 -3.61 13.56 26.21
C VAL A 223 -4.57 14.16 25.18
N PRO A 224 -4.39 15.43 24.77
CA PRO A 224 -5.20 16.02 23.72
C PRO A 224 -5.08 15.27 22.39
N ILE A 225 -6.22 15.06 21.70
CA ILE A 225 -6.29 14.26 20.46
C ILE A 225 -5.33 14.75 19.36
N TYR A 226 -5.09 16.06 19.25
CA TYR A 226 -4.21 16.62 18.22
C TYR A 226 -2.74 16.20 18.37
N LEU A 227 -2.32 15.75 19.56
CA LEU A 227 -0.98 15.17 19.80
C LEU A 227 -0.92 13.69 19.43
N VAL A 228 -2.07 13.01 19.36
CA VAL A 228 -2.18 11.58 19.01
C VAL A 228 -2.35 11.38 17.50
N ILE A 229 -2.93 12.37 16.80
CA ILE A 229 -3.15 12.32 15.34
C ILE A 229 -1.87 12.00 14.55
N PRO A 230 -0.68 12.57 14.83
CA PRO A 230 0.55 12.20 14.13
C PRO A 230 0.91 10.72 14.28
N SER A 231 0.78 10.17 15.49
CA SER A 231 1.02 8.75 15.75
C SER A 231 0.00 7.85 15.06
N TRP A 232 -1.28 8.25 15.07
CA TRP A 232 -2.31 7.56 14.30
C TRP A 232 -2.01 7.58 12.80
N TRP A 233 -1.63 8.73 12.26
CA TRP A 233 -1.28 8.87 10.84
C TRP A 233 -0.10 7.98 10.48
N GLN A 234 0.95 8.01 11.29
CA GLN A 234 2.16 7.24 11.07
C GLN A 234 1.91 5.74 11.10
N GLN A 235 1.12 5.25 12.06
CA GLN A 235 0.90 3.82 12.22
C GLN A 235 -0.22 3.27 11.34
N VAL A 236 -1.25 4.07 11.02
CA VAL A 236 -2.49 3.58 10.43
C VAL A 236 -3.04 4.49 9.32
N GLY A 237 -3.01 5.80 9.56
CA GLY A 237 -3.66 6.78 8.70
C GLY A 237 -2.99 7.04 7.36
N PHE A 238 -1.71 6.68 7.18
CA PHE A 238 -1.00 6.87 5.91
C PHE A 238 -1.66 6.14 4.74
N VAL A 239 -2.31 5.00 5.01
CA VAL A 239 -3.06 4.22 3.99
C VAL A 239 -4.38 4.87 3.60
N ALA A 240 -4.94 5.71 4.47
CA ALA A 240 -6.06 6.59 4.16
C ALA A 240 -5.62 7.93 3.53
N GLY A 241 -4.36 8.31 3.69
CA GLY A 241 -3.84 9.65 3.39
C GLY A 241 -3.82 10.04 1.91
N TYR A 242 -4.02 9.11 0.98
CA TYR A 242 -3.92 9.41 -0.45
C TYR A 242 -5.12 8.93 -1.28
N PRO A 243 -6.09 9.84 -1.52
CA PRO A 243 -6.99 9.72 -2.65
C PRO A 243 -6.24 10.08 -3.95
N HIS A 244 -6.32 9.20 -4.95
CA HIS A 244 -5.81 9.35 -6.33
C HIS A 244 -6.35 10.60 -7.10
N SER A 245 -7.05 11.55 -6.46
CA SER A 245 -8.02 12.43 -7.12
C SER A 245 -7.70 13.92 -7.19
N LYS A 246 -6.62 14.44 -6.60
CA LYS A 246 -6.52 15.91 -6.42
C LYS A 246 -6.03 16.76 -7.60
N GLN A 247 -5.72 16.22 -8.79
CA GLN A 247 -5.35 17.10 -9.94
C GLN A 247 -5.95 16.73 -11.31
N LEU A 248 -6.59 15.57 -11.47
CA LEU A 248 -7.22 15.21 -12.76
C LEU A 248 -8.43 16.09 -13.14
N ILE A 249 -8.99 16.85 -12.19
CA ILE A 249 -10.16 17.70 -12.41
C ILE A 249 -9.77 19.16 -12.70
N GLY A 250 -8.61 19.63 -12.21
CA GLY A 250 -8.22 21.05 -12.32
C GLY A 250 -7.76 21.50 -13.70
N LYS A 251 -7.39 20.57 -14.59
CA LYS A 251 -6.88 20.90 -15.94
C LYS A 251 -7.87 20.60 -17.07
N GLN A 252 -9.03 20.02 -16.77
CA GLN A 252 -10.09 19.70 -17.76
C GLN A 252 -11.32 20.62 -17.68
N LEU A 253 -11.30 21.64 -16.82
CA LEU A 253 -12.39 22.62 -16.70
C LEU A 253 -12.11 23.95 -17.41
N TYR A 254 -10.99 24.05 -18.13
CA TYR A 254 -10.58 25.27 -18.83
C TYR A 254 -10.19 25.07 -20.30
N ASP A 255 -10.45 23.88 -20.88
CA ASP A 255 -10.37 23.62 -22.32
C ASP A 255 -11.66 22.98 -22.83
#